data_AF-A0A3M5TZK3-F1
#
_entry.id   AF-A0A3M5TZK3-F1
#
_cell.length_a   1.000
_cell.length_b   1.000
_cell.length_c   1.000
_cell.angle_alpha   90.00
_cell.angle_beta   90.00
_cell.angle_gamma   90.00
#
_symmetry.space_group_name_H-M   'P 1'
#
loop_
_entity.id
_entity.type
_entity.pdbx_description
1 polymer ?
#
loop_
_entity_poly.entity_id
_entity_poly.type
_entity_poly.pdbx_seq_one_letter_code
_entity_poly.pdbx_strand_id
1 'polypeptide(L)'
;MKIYKVGGAVRDRLLGIEVTDIDRVVVGATAEEMLAKGYKPVGADFPVFLDPKNGDEYALARTERKNGRGYGGFIFHASPDVTLEEDLIRRDLTINAMAEDDEGNLTDPYQGQRDLEARLLRHVSPAFAEDPLRVLRVARFAARYAPLGFTVAPETLELMRQLSESGELEALTPERSWKEISRALMEDQPQVFIQVLRDCDALKTLMPEVDALFGVPQPAAHHPEIDTGVHTLSVLQQAALHKQPLSVRWACLLHDLGKGLTPVDKLPQHIAHEHRGLKLIKAVNERFKVPRDCQELALLVGQYHTHGHRALELKASTLLELLQSFDVYRRPQRFEEFVAACEMDARGREGFEQRSYPQADYLRGAAKVAREVPVAPLLEKGFKGPELGEALKRERLKALKAYKEQQKPL
;
A
#
# COMPACT_ATOMS: atom_id res chain seq x y z
N MET A 1 25.43 -23.77 21.10
CA MET A 1 24.73 -22.89 20.15
C MET A 1 25.21 -23.13 18.74
N LYS A 2 24.28 -23.39 17.81
CA LYS A 2 24.50 -23.35 16.36
C LYS A 2 23.75 -22.14 15.80
N ILE A 3 24.35 -21.44 14.85
CA ILE A 3 23.80 -20.23 14.25
C ILE A 3 23.51 -20.52 12.78
N TYR A 4 22.33 -20.12 12.33
CA TYR A 4 21.91 -20.27 10.94
C TYR A 4 21.39 -18.94 10.41
N LYS A 5 21.79 -18.57 9.20
CA LYS A 5 21.06 -17.56 8.42
C LYS A 5 19.74 -18.18 7.98
N VAL A 6 18.64 -17.44 8.07
CA VAL A 6 17.30 -17.99 7.81
C VAL A 6 16.44 -17.01 7.02
N GLY A 7 15.40 -17.52 6.37
CA GLY A 7 14.35 -16.69 5.78
C GLY A 7 14.81 -15.87 4.59
N GLY A 8 14.60 -14.56 4.68
CA GLY A 8 14.78 -13.65 3.55
C GLY A 8 16.20 -13.65 3.00
N ALA A 9 17.20 -13.72 3.87
CA ALA A 9 18.61 -13.74 3.47
C ALA A 9 18.96 -14.96 2.60
N VAL A 10 18.49 -16.14 2.99
CA VAL A 10 18.74 -17.39 2.25
C VAL A 10 18.00 -17.36 0.91
N ARG A 11 16.72 -16.96 0.93
CA ARG A 11 15.89 -16.83 -0.26
C ARG A 11 16.49 -15.86 -1.27
N ASP A 12 16.84 -14.65 -0.83
CA ASP A 12 17.32 -13.58 -1.70
C ASP A 12 18.69 -13.93 -2.29
N ARG A 13 19.58 -14.56 -1.50
CA ARG A 13 20.83 -15.13 -2.01
C ARG A 13 20.61 -16.15 -3.12
N LEU A 14 19.70 -17.11 -2.92
CA LEU A 14 19.39 -18.14 -3.93
C LEU A 14 18.74 -17.56 -5.19
N LEU A 15 18.04 -16.43 -5.06
CA LEU A 15 17.47 -15.68 -6.17
C LEU A 15 18.48 -14.76 -6.88
N GLY A 16 19.70 -14.63 -6.37
CA GLY A 16 20.70 -13.69 -6.90
C GLY A 16 20.34 -12.21 -6.62
N ILE A 17 19.53 -11.96 -5.60
CA ILE A 17 19.13 -10.62 -5.16
C ILE A 17 20.07 -10.18 -4.03
N GLU A 18 20.37 -8.88 -3.99
CA GLU A 18 21.15 -8.30 -2.90
C GLU A 18 20.46 -8.53 -1.54
N VAL A 19 21.21 -9.10 -0.59
CA VAL A 19 20.72 -9.37 0.76
C VAL A 19 20.94 -8.11 1.61
N THR A 20 19.86 -7.44 1.97
CA THR A 20 19.92 -6.21 2.78
C THR A 20 19.79 -6.46 4.28
N ASP A 21 19.05 -7.49 4.67
CA ASP A 21 18.79 -7.85 6.07
C ASP A 21 19.10 -9.33 6.29
N ILE A 22 19.85 -9.64 7.34
CA ILE A 22 20.26 -11.01 7.69
C ILE A 22 19.68 -11.42 9.03
N ASP A 23 18.54 -12.11 8.98
CA ASP A 23 17.96 -12.77 10.14
C ASP A 23 18.76 -14.04 10.48
N ARG A 24 19.14 -14.18 11.74
CA ARG A 24 19.79 -15.40 12.25
C ARG A 24 18.94 -16.10 13.29
N VAL A 25 18.97 -17.43 13.24
CA VAL A 25 18.39 -18.31 14.25
C VAL A 25 19.50 -19.00 15.03
N VAL A 26 19.33 -19.04 16.35
CA VAL A 26 20.25 -19.69 17.28
C VAL A 26 19.55 -20.90 17.89
N VAL A 27 20.13 -22.09 17.66
CA VAL A 27 19.63 -23.38 18.15
C VAL A 27 20.54 -23.90 19.25
N GLY A 28 19.97 -24.51 20.29
CA GLY A 28 20.74 -25.06 21.41
C GLY A 28 21.47 -23.98 22.22
N ALA A 29 20.75 -22.91 22.56
CA ALA A 29 21.20 -21.86 23.47
C ALA A 29 20.04 -21.35 24.34
N THR A 30 20.35 -20.77 25.50
CA THR A 30 19.37 -20.05 26.33
C THR A 30 19.53 -18.54 26.21
N ALA A 31 18.53 -17.78 26.70
CA ALA A 31 18.61 -16.33 26.75
C ALA A 31 19.75 -15.84 27.66
N GLU A 32 19.97 -16.52 28.79
CA GLU A 32 21.06 -16.22 29.73
C GLU A 32 22.43 -16.41 29.07
N GLU A 33 22.60 -17.46 28.26
CA GLU A 33 23.84 -17.68 27.51
C GLU A 33 24.08 -16.62 26.45
N MET A 34 23.04 -16.14 25.76
CA MET A 34 23.13 -15.02 24.81
C MET A 34 23.57 -13.74 25.52
N LEU A 35 22.94 -13.40 26.66
CA LEU A 35 23.29 -12.24 27.47
C LEU A 35 24.73 -12.32 28.01
N ALA A 36 25.15 -13.50 28.48
CA ALA A 36 26.51 -13.73 28.96
C ALA A 36 27.57 -13.52 27.87
N LYS A 37 27.19 -13.72 26.59
CA LYS A 37 28.04 -13.46 25.41
C LYS A 37 27.98 -12.01 24.91
N GLY A 38 27.23 -11.13 25.58
CA GLY A 38 27.14 -9.72 25.27
C GLY A 38 26.09 -9.33 24.24
N TYR A 39 25.21 -10.25 23.84
CA TYR A 39 24.06 -9.95 22.99
C TYR A 39 23.04 -9.08 23.75
N LYS A 40 22.42 -8.13 23.05
CA LYS A 40 21.48 -7.18 23.65
C LYS A 40 20.04 -7.53 23.29
N PRO A 41 19.13 -7.75 24.26
CA PRO A 41 17.76 -8.13 23.96
C PRO A 41 16.99 -7.00 23.26
N VAL A 42 16.10 -7.38 22.34
CA VAL A 42 15.20 -6.47 21.60
C VAL A 42 13.76 -6.74 22.02
N GLY A 43 13.18 -5.79 22.76
CA GLY A 43 11.83 -5.91 23.31
C GLY A 43 11.76 -6.83 24.53
N ALA A 44 10.58 -6.86 25.16
CA ALA A 44 10.35 -7.62 26.40
C ALA A 44 9.78 -9.03 26.15
N ASP A 45 9.05 -9.21 25.03
CA ASP A 45 8.20 -10.40 24.81
C ASP A 45 8.78 -11.41 23.81
N PHE A 46 9.90 -11.08 23.15
CA PHE A 46 10.49 -11.90 22.10
C PHE A 46 11.98 -12.17 22.35
N PRO A 47 12.45 -13.42 22.24
CA PRO A 47 13.85 -13.78 22.45
C PRO A 47 14.71 -13.44 21.22
N VAL A 48 14.68 -12.18 20.81
CA VAL A 48 15.51 -11.62 19.73
C VAL A 48 16.58 -10.75 20.37
N PHE A 49 17.81 -10.88 19.87
CA PHE A 49 18.96 -10.17 20.40
C PHE A 49 19.78 -9.52 19.27
N LEU A 50 20.38 -8.37 19.54
CA LEU A 50 21.35 -7.73 18.66
C LEU A 50 22.76 -8.20 19.02
N ASP A 51 23.52 -8.57 18.00
CA ASP A 51 24.93 -8.89 18.12
C ASP A 51 25.73 -7.60 18.40
N PRO A 52 26.59 -7.59 19.44
CA PRO A 52 27.35 -6.40 19.83
C PRO A 52 28.38 -5.95 18.78
N LYS A 53 28.75 -6.80 17.81
CA LYS A 53 29.80 -6.51 16.82
C LYS A 53 29.27 -5.85 15.56
N ASN A 54 28.19 -6.38 15.01
CA ASN A 54 27.63 -5.95 13.71
C ASN A 54 26.22 -5.35 13.83
N GLY A 55 25.53 -5.54 14.97
CA GLY A 55 24.16 -5.09 15.16
C GLY A 55 23.09 -5.96 14.49
N ASP A 56 23.44 -7.13 13.96
CA ASP A 56 22.51 -8.04 13.30
C ASP A 56 21.55 -8.70 14.32
N GLU A 57 20.35 -9.08 13.87
CA GLU A 57 19.32 -9.74 14.70
C GLU A 57 19.53 -11.27 14.79
N TYR A 58 19.52 -11.78 16.03
CA TYR A 58 19.64 -13.18 16.39
C TYR A 58 18.44 -13.61 17.23
N ALA A 59 17.59 -14.46 16.68
CA ALA A 59 16.44 -15.03 17.37
C ALA A 59 16.76 -16.43 17.92
N LEU A 60 16.40 -16.71 19.17
CA LEU A 60 16.41 -18.10 19.66
C LEU A 60 15.31 -18.91 18.94
N ALA A 61 15.64 -20.14 18.58
CA ALA A 61 14.69 -21.10 18.02
C ALA A 61 13.51 -21.29 18.98
N ARG A 62 12.29 -21.30 18.43
CA ARG A 62 11.06 -21.35 19.24
C ARG A 62 9.91 -22.07 18.54
N THR A 63 8.99 -22.56 19.35
CA THR A 63 7.66 -22.99 18.90
C THR A 63 6.62 -21.94 19.28
N GLU A 64 5.55 -21.88 18.48
CA GLU A 64 4.43 -20.96 18.66
C GLU A 64 3.14 -21.80 18.80
N ARG A 65 2.31 -21.52 19.80
CA ARG A 65 0.98 -22.14 19.93
C ARG A 65 -0.11 -21.10 20.11
N LYS A 66 -1.15 -21.16 19.28
CA LYS A 66 -2.32 -20.29 19.40
C LYS A 66 -3.02 -20.49 20.76
N ASN A 67 -3.35 -19.40 21.45
CA ASN A 67 -4.09 -19.36 22.71
C ASN A 67 -5.30 -18.41 22.57
N GLY A 68 -6.43 -18.95 22.12
CA GLY A 68 -7.70 -18.23 21.97
C GLY A 68 -7.99 -17.67 20.56
N ARG A 69 -9.15 -17.01 20.41
CA ARG A 69 -9.55 -16.25 19.21
C ARG A 69 -9.10 -14.79 19.34
N GLY A 70 -8.54 -14.21 18.28
CA GLY A 70 -8.05 -12.81 18.27
C GLY A 70 -6.70 -12.58 18.97
N TYR A 71 -6.22 -11.33 19.00
CA TYR A 71 -4.84 -11.01 19.41
C TYR A 71 -4.65 -10.94 20.94
N GLY A 72 -4.03 -12.01 21.44
CA GLY A 72 -3.40 -12.18 22.75
C GLY A 72 -2.80 -13.58 22.92
N GLY A 73 -2.66 -14.32 21.82
CA GLY A 73 -2.77 -15.76 21.84
C GLY A 73 -1.64 -16.49 21.15
N PHE A 74 -0.38 -16.15 21.38
CA PHE A 74 0.70 -17.09 21.06
C PHE A 74 1.57 -17.28 22.29
N ILE A 75 1.62 -18.51 22.80
CA ILE A 75 2.60 -18.86 23.83
C ILE A 75 3.87 -19.25 23.11
N PHE A 76 4.92 -18.48 23.35
CA PHE A 76 6.25 -18.75 22.81
C PHE A 76 6.99 -19.67 23.77
N HIS A 77 7.45 -20.80 23.25
CA HIS A 77 8.34 -21.68 23.98
C HIS A 77 9.69 -21.71 23.26
N ALA A 78 10.64 -20.95 23.79
CA ALA A 78 12.04 -21.02 23.41
C ALA A 78 12.77 -21.90 24.44
N SER A 79 13.28 -23.03 23.98
CA SER A 79 14.08 -23.96 24.78
C SER A 79 15.32 -24.34 23.96
N PRO A 80 16.46 -24.65 24.59
CA PRO A 80 17.61 -25.25 23.91
C PRO A 80 17.25 -26.53 23.13
N ASP A 81 16.17 -27.21 23.53
CA ASP A 81 15.69 -28.44 22.89
C ASP A 81 14.91 -28.19 21.59
N VAL A 82 14.49 -26.95 21.31
CA VAL A 82 13.78 -26.62 20.07
C VAL A 82 14.74 -26.77 18.89
N THR A 83 14.38 -27.66 17.98
CA THR A 83 15.17 -27.96 16.79
C THR A 83 15.03 -26.85 15.74
N LEU A 84 15.98 -26.81 14.80
CA LEU A 84 15.89 -25.92 13.65
C LEU A 84 14.60 -26.18 12.84
N GLU A 85 14.24 -27.44 12.64
CA GLU A 85 13.05 -27.83 11.88
C GLU A 85 11.76 -27.33 12.54
N GLU A 86 11.64 -27.43 13.87
CA GLU A 86 10.52 -26.89 14.64
C GLU A 86 10.43 -25.34 14.57
N ASP A 87 11.54 -24.63 14.39
CA ASP A 87 11.50 -23.19 14.12
C ASP A 87 11.12 -22.87 12.67
N LEU A 88 11.53 -23.70 11.71
CA LEU A 88 11.22 -23.49 10.30
C LEU A 88 9.75 -23.78 10.00
N ILE A 89 9.12 -24.77 10.66
CA ILE A 89 7.73 -25.18 10.39
C ILE A 89 6.69 -24.08 10.65
N ARG A 90 6.97 -23.19 11.60
CA ARG A 90 6.06 -22.09 11.98
C ARG A 90 6.08 -20.94 11.00
N ARG A 91 7.00 -20.92 10.03
CA ARG A 91 7.12 -19.83 9.06
C ARG A 91 5.96 -19.82 8.06
N ASP A 92 5.82 -18.70 7.37
CA ASP A 92 4.71 -18.49 6.44
C ASP A 92 4.87 -19.31 5.15
N LEU A 93 6.00 -19.14 4.46
CA LEU A 93 6.25 -19.72 3.14
C LEU A 93 7.47 -20.65 3.13
N THR A 94 7.42 -21.72 2.33
CA THR A 94 8.52 -22.69 2.14
C THR A 94 9.81 -22.01 1.71
N ILE A 95 9.71 -21.04 0.80
CA ILE A 95 10.86 -20.24 0.34
C ILE A 95 11.51 -19.40 1.45
N ASN A 96 10.81 -19.18 2.57
CA ASN A 96 11.33 -18.50 3.76
C ASN A 96 11.69 -19.48 4.89
N ALA A 97 11.47 -20.79 4.68
CA ALA A 97 11.67 -21.85 5.65
C ALA A 97 12.92 -22.70 5.33
N MET A 98 13.97 -22.01 4.88
CA MET A 98 15.30 -22.57 4.67
C MET A 98 16.31 -21.92 5.61
N ALA A 99 17.38 -22.66 5.89
CA ALA A 99 18.44 -22.25 6.79
C ALA A 99 19.83 -22.57 6.20
N GLU A 100 20.79 -21.68 6.36
CA GLU A 100 22.17 -21.86 5.91
C GLU A 100 23.12 -21.69 7.09
N ASP A 101 24.05 -22.62 7.26
CA ASP A 101 25.09 -22.51 8.30
C ASP A 101 26.28 -21.64 7.85
N ASP A 102 27.25 -21.45 8.75
CA ASP A 102 28.44 -20.63 8.47
C ASP A 102 29.37 -21.23 7.40
N GLU A 103 29.24 -22.53 7.11
CA GLU A 103 29.97 -23.24 6.06
C GLU A 103 29.27 -23.16 4.70
N GLY A 104 28.04 -22.62 4.66
CA GLY A 104 27.22 -22.52 3.46
C GLY A 104 26.37 -23.77 3.17
N ASN A 105 26.29 -24.73 4.10
CA ASN A 105 25.42 -25.89 3.95
C ASN A 105 23.97 -25.47 4.15
N LEU A 106 23.11 -25.85 3.20
CA LEU A 106 21.71 -25.50 3.20
C LEU A 106 20.86 -26.62 3.82
N THR A 107 20.02 -26.25 4.78
CA THR A 107 18.97 -27.07 5.39
C THR A 107 17.61 -26.61 4.87
N ASP A 108 16.92 -27.48 4.14
CA ASP A 108 15.64 -27.21 3.47
C ASP A 108 14.64 -28.36 3.65
N PRO A 109 14.06 -28.53 4.87
CA PRO A 109 13.14 -29.63 5.15
C PRO A 109 11.79 -29.52 4.42
N TYR A 110 11.42 -28.31 3.96
CA TYR A 110 10.11 -28.02 3.37
C TYR A 110 10.17 -27.74 1.86
N GLN A 111 11.26 -28.11 1.19
CA GLN A 111 11.43 -28.00 -0.27
C GLN A 111 11.31 -26.56 -0.81
N GLY A 112 11.76 -25.57 -0.04
CA GLY A 112 11.80 -24.17 -0.42
C GLY A 112 12.62 -23.90 -1.69
N GLN A 113 13.70 -24.64 -1.94
CA GLN A 113 14.46 -24.52 -3.19
C GLN A 113 13.63 -24.90 -4.41
N ARG A 114 12.86 -25.98 -4.31
CA ARG A 114 11.99 -26.45 -5.38
C ARG A 114 10.90 -25.41 -5.70
N ASP A 115 10.31 -24.82 -4.67
CA ASP A 115 9.32 -23.76 -4.85
C ASP A 115 9.95 -22.45 -5.38
N LEU A 116 11.20 -22.15 -5.01
CA LEU A 116 11.95 -21.03 -5.58
C LEU A 116 12.19 -21.22 -7.08
N GLU A 117 12.62 -22.41 -7.49
CA GLU A 117 12.80 -22.77 -8.91
C GLU A 117 11.49 -22.71 -9.68
N ALA A 118 10.40 -23.22 -9.08
CA ALA A 118 9.07 -23.21 -9.66
C ALA A 118 8.36 -21.84 -9.61
N ARG A 119 8.95 -20.85 -8.93
CA ARG A 119 8.35 -19.52 -8.69
C ARG A 119 6.99 -19.62 -7.97
N LEU A 120 6.93 -20.43 -6.91
CA LEU A 120 5.71 -20.66 -6.13
C LEU A 120 5.81 -20.11 -4.72
N LEU A 121 4.75 -19.43 -4.28
CA LEU A 121 4.54 -19.04 -2.89
C LEU A 121 3.65 -20.10 -2.24
N ARG A 122 4.29 -21.07 -1.57
CA ARG A 122 3.63 -22.19 -0.90
C ARG A 122 3.74 -22.06 0.61
N HIS A 123 2.64 -22.31 1.33
CA HIS A 123 2.66 -22.35 2.79
C HIS A 123 3.49 -23.54 3.33
N VAL A 124 4.15 -23.36 4.48
CA VAL A 124 5.01 -24.40 5.06
C VAL A 124 4.22 -25.57 5.63
N SER A 125 3.18 -25.26 6.42
CA SER A 125 2.44 -26.26 7.19
C SER A 125 1.01 -25.79 7.47
N PRO A 126 0.11 -26.69 7.91
CA PRO A 126 -1.25 -26.34 8.32
C PRO A 126 -1.33 -25.28 9.43
N ALA A 127 -0.24 -25.08 10.19
CA ALA A 127 -0.12 -24.01 11.19
C ALA A 127 -0.24 -22.60 10.56
N PHE A 128 -0.18 -22.48 9.23
CA PHE A 128 -0.54 -21.25 8.51
C PHE A 128 -1.94 -20.73 8.89
N ALA A 129 -2.89 -21.62 9.17
CA ALA A 129 -4.24 -21.21 9.59
C ALA A 129 -4.30 -20.55 10.98
N GLU A 130 -3.21 -20.58 11.76
CA GLU A 130 -3.22 -20.02 13.12
C GLU A 130 -3.14 -18.49 13.15
N ASP A 131 -2.48 -17.85 12.17
CA ASP A 131 -2.34 -16.38 12.09
C ASP A 131 -2.96 -15.83 10.80
N PRO A 132 -4.16 -15.21 10.87
CA PRO A 132 -4.83 -14.63 9.70
C PRO A 132 -3.99 -13.55 8.99
N LEU A 133 -2.98 -12.97 9.65
CA LEU A 133 -2.09 -11.98 9.03
C LEU A 133 -1.29 -12.60 7.87
N ARG A 134 -1.10 -13.92 7.86
CA ARG A 134 -0.38 -14.61 6.78
C ARG A 134 -1.06 -14.44 5.42
N VAL A 135 -2.38 -14.26 5.36
CA VAL A 135 -3.09 -13.94 4.11
C VAL A 135 -2.55 -12.64 3.50
N LEU A 136 -2.46 -11.57 4.29
CA LEU A 136 -1.89 -10.28 3.87
C LEU A 136 -0.40 -10.40 3.52
N ARG A 137 0.37 -11.17 4.29
CA ARG A 137 1.81 -11.37 4.03
C ARG A 137 2.06 -12.11 2.72
N VAL A 138 1.31 -13.17 2.42
CA VAL A 138 1.43 -13.91 1.16
C VAL A 138 1.06 -13.04 -0.01
N ALA A 139 -0.05 -12.29 0.07
CA ALA A 139 -0.43 -11.33 -0.96
C ALA A 139 0.66 -10.25 -1.18
N ARG A 140 1.29 -9.76 -0.11
CA ARG A 140 2.43 -8.83 -0.21
C ARG A 140 3.63 -9.47 -0.90
N PHE A 141 3.99 -10.71 -0.55
CA PHE A 141 5.07 -11.43 -1.21
C PHE A 141 4.76 -11.70 -2.68
N ALA A 142 3.49 -11.95 -3.04
CA ALA A 142 3.06 -12.05 -4.43
C ALA A 142 3.31 -10.75 -5.18
N ALA A 143 2.94 -9.60 -4.60
CA ALA A 143 3.24 -8.28 -5.20
C ALA A 143 4.74 -8.01 -5.33
N ARG A 144 5.55 -8.37 -4.33
CA ARG A 144 7.00 -8.18 -4.35
C ARG A 144 7.70 -9.04 -5.42
N TYR A 145 7.29 -10.29 -5.57
CA TYR A 145 7.97 -11.26 -6.43
C TYR A 145 7.28 -11.54 -7.77
N ALA A 146 6.16 -10.89 -8.05
CA ALA A 146 5.51 -10.92 -9.36
C ALA A 146 6.46 -10.55 -10.52
N PRO A 147 7.39 -9.56 -10.40
CA PRO A 147 8.38 -9.30 -11.46
C PRO A 147 9.29 -10.49 -11.79
N LEU A 148 9.49 -11.40 -10.82
CA LEU A 148 10.29 -12.61 -10.98
C LEU A 148 9.44 -13.82 -11.42
N GLY A 149 8.17 -13.61 -11.74
CA GLY A 149 7.24 -14.66 -12.18
C GLY A 149 6.63 -15.48 -11.05
N PHE A 150 6.70 -15.02 -9.79
CA PHE A 150 6.09 -15.76 -8.69
C PHE A 150 4.57 -15.73 -8.72
N THR A 151 3.97 -16.87 -8.38
CA THR A 151 2.53 -17.05 -8.20
C THR A 151 2.23 -17.76 -6.89
N VAL A 152 1.02 -17.61 -6.36
CA VAL A 152 0.58 -18.32 -5.15
C VAL A 152 0.24 -19.76 -5.52
N ALA A 153 0.75 -20.73 -4.77
CA ALA A 153 0.47 -22.14 -5.01
C ALA A 153 -1.03 -22.44 -4.77
N PRO A 154 -1.70 -23.25 -5.61
CA PRO A 154 -3.16 -23.48 -5.53
C PRO A 154 -3.67 -23.90 -4.15
N GLU A 155 -2.98 -24.79 -3.46
CA GLU A 155 -3.31 -25.24 -2.10
C GLU A 155 -3.13 -24.14 -1.05
N THR A 156 -2.23 -23.18 -1.30
CA THR A 156 -2.04 -22.03 -0.41
C THR A 156 -3.16 -21.02 -0.61
N LEU A 157 -3.58 -20.80 -1.86
CA LEU A 157 -4.73 -19.95 -2.16
C LEU A 157 -6.02 -20.52 -1.56
N GLU A 158 -6.21 -21.84 -1.62
CA GLU A 158 -7.34 -22.52 -1.00
C GLU A 158 -7.33 -22.38 0.54
N LEU A 159 -6.17 -22.54 1.18
CA LEU A 159 -6.05 -22.31 2.62
C LEU A 159 -6.33 -20.85 3.01
N MET A 160 -5.89 -19.89 2.19
CA MET A 160 -6.22 -18.46 2.36
C MET A 160 -7.72 -18.20 2.20
N ARG A 161 -8.40 -18.90 1.29
CA ARG A 161 -9.86 -18.83 1.12
C ARG A 161 -10.60 -19.34 2.36
N GLN A 162 -10.20 -20.51 2.87
CA GLN A 162 -10.77 -21.08 4.09
C GLN A 162 -10.62 -20.13 5.30
N LEU A 163 -9.46 -19.48 5.43
CA LEU A 163 -9.24 -18.46 6.45
C LEU A 163 -10.17 -17.25 6.27
N SER A 164 -10.36 -16.79 5.03
CA SER A 164 -11.21 -15.65 4.72
C SER A 164 -12.69 -15.93 5.01
N GLU A 165 -13.14 -17.17 4.81
CA GLU A 165 -14.50 -17.62 5.11
C GLU A 165 -14.75 -17.90 6.60
N SER A 166 -13.69 -18.18 7.37
CA SER A 166 -13.79 -18.55 8.79
C SER A 166 -14.17 -17.40 9.73
N GLY A 167 -14.05 -16.15 9.27
CA GLY A 167 -14.25 -14.95 10.09
C GLY A 167 -13.03 -14.54 10.94
N GLU A 168 -11.86 -15.17 10.72
CA GLU A 168 -10.63 -14.85 11.47
C GLU A 168 -9.98 -13.54 10.99
N LEU A 169 -10.25 -13.09 9.75
CA LEU A 169 -9.69 -11.84 9.23
C LEU A 169 -10.22 -10.60 9.97
N GLU A 170 -11.45 -10.65 10.46
CA GLU A 170 -12.12 -9.60 11.23
C GLU A 170 -11.48 -9.39 12.60
N ALA A 171 -10.75 -10.39 13.09
CA ALA A 171 -9.99 -10.31 14.34
C ALA A 171 -8.61 -9.65 14.16
N LEU A 172 -8.20 -9.29 12.93
CA LEU A 172 -6.95 -8.59 12.67
C LEU A 172 -7.00 -7.17 13.22
N THR A 173 -5.94 -6.78 13.94
CA THR A 173 -5.81 -5.41 14.43
C THR A 173 -5.52 -4.45 13.26
N PRO A 174 -6.11 -3.24 13.26
CA PRO A 174 -5.88 -2.24 12.21
C PRO A 174 -4.39 -1.97 11.94
N GLU A 175 -3.58 -1.89 12.99
CA GLU A 175 -2.15 -1.58 12.90
C GLU A 175 -1.35 -2.68 12.19
N ARG A 176 -1.66 -3.96 12.46
CA ARG A 176 -1.01 -5.10 11.78
C ARG A 176 -1.43 -5.14 10.32
N SER A 177 -2.72 -4.96 10.04
CA SER A 177 -3.24 -4.94 8.68
C SER A 177 -2.64 -3.79 7.86
N TRP A 178 -2.61 -2.58 8.43
CA TRP A 178 -2.04 -1.42 7.75
C TRP A 178 -0.55 -1.59 7.46
N LYS A 179 0.23 -2.20 8.36
CA LYS A 179 1.65 -2.46 8.13
C LYS A 179 1.87 -3.33 6.89
N GLU A 180 1.05 -4.37 6.69
CA GLU A 180 1.16 -5.21 5.50
C GLU A 180 0.61 -4.50 4.23
N ILE A 181 -0.53 -3.80 4.33
CA ILE A 181 -1.13 -3.05 3.22
C ILE A 181 -0.17 -1.96 2.70
N SER A 182 0.35 -1.13 3.60
CA SER A 182 1.25 -0.03 3.23
C SER A 182 2.54 -0.52 2.57
N ARG A 183 3.12 -1.63 3.06
CA ARG A 183 4.28 -2.24 2.42
C ARG A 183 3.92 -2.83 1.05
N ALA A 184 2.82 -3.56 0.95
CA ALA A 184 2.37 -4.15 -0.30
C ALA A 184 2.10 -3.11 -1.39
N LEU A 185 1.50 -1.98 -1.02
CA LEU A 185 1.27 -0.87 -1.95
C LEU A 185 2.57 -0.24 -2.44
N MET A 186 3.67 -0.35 -1.70
CA MET A 186 4.98 0.18 -2.08
C MET A 186 5.86 -0.79 -2.88
N GLU A 187 5.43 -2.04 -3.07
CA GLU A 187 6.12 -3.01 -3.94
C GLU A 187 6.02 -2.58 -5.42
N ASP A 188 6.74 -3.28 -6.31
CA ASP A 188 6.76 -2.98 -7.74
C ASP A 188 5.47 -3.37 -8.47
N GLN A 189 4.72 -4.35 -7.96
CA GLN A 189 3.44 -4.78 -8.53
C GLN A 189 2.31 -4.80 -7.49
N PRO A 190 1.91 -3.65 -6.94
CA PRO A 190 0.89 -3.58 -5.88
C PRO A 190 -0.50 -4.04 -6.34
N GLN A 191 -0.79 -4.00 -7.63
CA GLN A 191 -2.03 -4.54 -8.19
C GLN A 191 -2.19 -6.04 -7.95
N VAL A 192 -1.08 -6.80 -7.89
CA VAL A 192 -1.08 -8.24 -7.59
C VAL A 192 -1.52 -8.49 -6.15
N PHE A 193 -1.18 -7.60 -5.21
CA PHE A 193 -1.64 -7.72 -3.82
C PHE A 193 -3.17 -7.69 -3.75
N ILE A 194 -3.81 -6.74 -4.43
CA ILE A 194 -5.27 -6.63 -4.46
C ILE A 194 -5.89 -7.85 -5.18
N GLN A 195 -5.29 -8.28 -6.30
CA GLN A 195 -5.78 -9.45 -7.04
C GLN A 195 -5.72 -10.73 -6.18
N VAL A 196 -4.62 -11.01 -5.50
CA VAL A 196 -4.50 -12.20 -4.63
C VAL A 196 -5.50 -12.16 -3.48
N LEU A 197 -5.72 -11.00 -2.87
CA LEU A 197 -6.76 -10.87 -1.83
C LEU A 197 -8.16 -11.13 -2.40
N ARG A 198 -8.42 -10.75 -3.65
CA ARG A 198 -9.69 -11.05 -4.32
C ARG A 198 -9.82 -12.53 -4.65
N ASP A 199 -8.77 -13.15 -5.18
CA ASP A 199 -8.74 -14.57 -5.58
C ASP A 199 -8.97 -15.52 -4.39
N CYS A 200 -8.53 -15.12 -3.19
CA CYS A 200 -8.76 -15.87 -1.96
C CYS A 200 -9.92 -15.32 -1.12
N ASP A 201 -10.81 -14.49 -1.68
CA ASP A 201 -12.00 -13.97 -1.00
C ASP A 201 -11.71 -13.08 0.23
N ALA A 202 -10.47 -12.70 0.48
CA ALA A 202 -10.09 -11.83 1.60
C ALA A 202 -10.46 -10.36 1.35
N LEU A 203 -10.48 -9.92 0.09
CA LEU A 203 -10.74 -8.52 -0.27
C LEU A 203 -12.13 -8.07 0.19
N LYS A 204 -13.15 -8.93 0.02
CA LYS A 204 -14.53 -8.65 0.45
C LYS A 204 -14.66 -8.41 1.95
N THR A 205 -13.81 -9.04 2.75
CA THR A 205 -13.80 -8.90 4.21
C THR A 205 -12.97 -7.68 4.65
N LEU A 206 -11.81 -7.47 4.04
CA LEU A 206 -10.86 -6.43 4.45
C LEU A 206 -11.23 -5.05 3.89
N MET A 207 -11.53 -4.97 2.59
CA MET A 207 -11.83 -3.75 1.85
C MET A 207 -13.06 -3.96 0.95
N PRO A 208 -14.27 -4.21 1.53
CA PRO A 208 -15.49 -4.43 0.75
C PRO A 208 -15.78 -3.29 -0.24
N GLU A 209 -15.37 -2.06 0.08
CA GLU A 209 -15.53 -0.91 -0.81
C GLU A 209 -14.73 -1.05 -2.11
N VAL A 210 -13.52 -1.62 -2.04
CA VAL A 210 -12.68 -1.89 -3.21
C VAL A 210 -13.22 -3.10 -3.96
N ASP A 211 -13.63 -4.15 -3.25
CA ASP A 211 -14.22 -5.35 -3.85
C ASP A 211 -15.47 -5.03 -4.69
N ALA A 212 -16.29 -4.09 -4.22
CA ALA A 212 -17.50 -3.63 -4.89
C ALA A 212 -17.26 -2.87 -6.21
N LEU A 213 -16.02 -2.56 -6.58
CA LEU A 213 -15.69 -1.96 -7.88
C LEU A 213 -15.64 -3.00 -9.01
N PHE A 214 -15.30 -4.24 -8.69
CA PHE A 214 -15.21 -5.30 -9.70
C PHE A 214 -16.60 -5.69 -10.19
N GLY A 215 -16.76 -5.77 -11.50
CA GLY A 215 -18.03 -5.98 -12.19
C GLY A 215 -18.82 -4.69 -12.44
N VAL A 216 -18.34 -3.52 -11.99
CA VAL A 216 -19.01 -2.23 -12.23
C VAL A 216 -18.57 -1.67 -13.59
N PRO A 217 -19.47 -1.59 -14.59
CA PRO A 217 -19.12 -1.18 -15.93
C PRO A 217 -18.93 0.34 -16.05
N GLN A 218 -17.94 0.73 -16.85
CA GLN A 218 -17.55 2.09 -17.20
C GLN A 218 -17.81 2.36 -18.69
N PRO A 219 -17.90 3.64 -19.12
CA PRO A 219 -18.05 3.98 -20.52
C PRO A 219 -16.82 3.60 -21.35
N ALA A 220 -16.96 2.64 -22.27
CA ALA A 220 -15.87 2.11 -23.10
C ALA A 220 -15.07 3.17 -23.89
N ALA A 221 -15.71 4.30 -24.24
CA ALA A 221 -15.04 5.41 -24.93
C ALA A 221 -13.93 6.09 -24.09
N HIS A 222 -13.97 5.94 -22.77
CA HIS A 222 -13.00 6.51 -21.84
C HIS A 222 -12.24 5.45 -21.04
N HIS A 223 -12.82 4.26 -20.91
CA HIS A 223 -12.33 3.13 -20.13
C HIS A 223 -12.49 1.84 -20.96
N PRO A 224 -11.57 1.56 -21.90
CA PRO A 224 -11.67 0.39 -22.78
C PRO A 224 -11.71 -0.94 -22.03
N GLU A 225 -11.12 -0.99 -20.83
CA GLU A 225 -11.17 -2.13 -19.92
C GLU A 225 -12.59 -2.43 -19.40
N ILE A 226 -13.50 -1.46 -19.49
CA ILE A 226 -14.90 -1.46 -19.03
C ILE A 226 -15.06 -1.64 -17.52
N ASP A 227 -14.28 -2.46 -16.84
CA ASP A 227 -14.45 -2.80 -15.44
C ASP A 227 -13.74 -1.80 -14.51
N THR A 228 -14.47 -1.26 -13.52
CA THR A 228 -13.92 -0.27 -12.58
C THR A 228 -12.86 -0.86 -11.64
N GLY A 229 -13.00 -2.13 -11.25
CA GLY A 229 -12.01 -2.85 -10.45
C GLY A 229 -10.72 -3.07 -11.24
N VAL A 230 -10.83 -3.52 -12.50
CA VAL A 230 -9.67 -3.67 -13.41
C VAL A 230 -8.98 -2.33 -13.65
N HIS A 231 -9.73 -1.24 -13.88
CA HIS A 231 -9.18 0.11 -13.96
C HIS A 231 -8.37 0.46 -12.71
N THR A 232 -8.94 0.24 -11.52
CA THR A 232 -8.26 0.51 -10.24
C THR A 232 -6.93 -0.23 -10.10
N LEU A 233 -6.86 -1.49 -10.56
CA LEU A 233 -5.62 -2.26 -10.60
C LEU A 233 -4.59 -1.64 -11.55
N SER A 234 -5.01 -1.23 -12.76
CA SER A 234 -4.13 -0.57 -13.74
C SER A 234 -3.62 0.78 -13.25
N VAL A 235 -4.46 1.58 -12.56
CA VAL A 235 -4.02 2.84 -11.92
C VAL A 235 -2.94 2.59 -10.86
N LEU A 236 -3.11 1.56 -10.02
CA LEU A 236 -2.08 1.17 -9.05
C LEU A 236 -0.77 0.75 -9.72
N GLN A 237 -0.84 0.01 -10.82
CA GLN A 237 0.34 -0.37 -11.59
C GLN A 237 1.07 0.86 -12.13
N GLN A 238 0.34 1.85 -12.68
CA GLN A 238 0.93 3.10 -13.14
C GLN A 238 1.58 3.89 -12.01
N ALA A 239 0.93 3.97 -10.84
CA ALA A 239 1.49 4.64 -9.68
C ALA A 239 2.79 3.99 -9.19
N ALA A 240 2.91 2.66 -9.28
CA ALA A 240 4.13 1.94 -8.98
C ALA A 240 5.25 2.18 -10.00
N LEU A 241 4.91 2.11 -11.30
CA LEU A 241 5.86 2.34 -12.40
C LEU A 241 6.49 3.74 -12.33
N HIS A 242 5.69 4.75 -11.98
CA HIS A 242 6.13 6.13 -11.82
C HIS A 242 6.67 6.45 -10.41
N LYS A 243 6.90 5.42 -9.57
CA LYS A 243 7.50 5.52 -8.23
C LYS A 243 6.80 6.55 -7.34
N GLN A 244 5.47 6.61 -7.43
CA GLN A 244 4.66 7.51 -6.61
C GLN A 244 4.73 7.12 -5.12
N PRO A 245 4.64 8.10 -4.19
CA PRO A 245 4.69 7.84 -2.76
C PRO A 245 3.41 7.13 -2.27
N LEU A 246 3.49 6.58 -1.05
CA LEU A 246 2.39 5.83 -0.43
C LEU A 246 1.07 6.61 -0.40
N SER A 247 1.13 7.92 -0.12
CA SER A 247 -0.03 8.83 -0.11
C SER A 247 -0.78 8.77 -1.45
N VAL A 248 -0.06 8.89 -2.56
CA VAL A 248 -0.61 8.85 -3.92
C VAL A 248 -1.14 7.47 -4.26
N ARG A 249 -0.39 6.39 -3.97
CA ARG A 249 -0.84 5.02 -4.25
C ARG A 249 -2.11 4.65 -3.47
N TRP A 250 -2.19 5.08 -2.21
CA TRP A 250 -3.40 4.92 -1.40
C TRP A 250 -4.58 5.72 -1.97
N ALA A 251 -4.35 6.97 -2.37
CA ALA A 251 -5.39 7.77 -3.01
C ALA A 251 -5.88 7.16 -4.34
N CYS A 252 -4.97 6.61 -5.14
CA CYS A 252 -5.29 5.88 -6.38
C CYS A 252 -6.15 4.64 -6.12
N LEU A 253 -5.89 3.86 -5.08
CA LEU A 253 -6.73 2.70 -4.72
C LEU A 253 -8.18 3.11 -4.38
N LEU A 254 -8.37 4.30 -3.81
CA LEU A 254 -9.65 4.71 -3.24
C LEU A 254 -10.42 5.77 -4.06
N HIS A 255 -9.84 6.31 -5.14
CA HIS A 255 -10.42 7.46 -5.84
C HIS A 255 -11.84 7.20 -6.38
N ASP A 256 -12.10 5.97 -6.80
CA ASP A 256 -13.30 5.57 -7.52
C ASP A 256 -14.34 4.81 -6.68
N LEU A 257 -14.16 4.69 -5.35
CA LEU A 257 -15.04 3.91 -4.48
C LEU A 257 -16.53 4.25 -4.63
N GLY A 258 -16.86 5.50 -4.94
CA GLY A 258 -18.24 5.92 -5.17
C GLY A 258 -18.92 5.28 -6.38
N LYS A 259 -18.17 4.76 -7.36
CA LYS A 259 -18.71 4.06 -8.54
C LYS A 259 -19.40 2.76 -8.13
N GLY A 260 -18.89 2.05 -7.12
CA GLY A 260 -19.51 0.85 -6.53
C GLY A 260 -20.92 1.08 -5.94
N LEU A 261 -21.28 2.33 -5.65
CA LEU A 261 -22.63 2.69 -5.17
C LEU A 261 -23.59 3.13 -6.28
N THR A 262 -23.21 2.99 -7.56
CA THR A 262 -24.02 3.48 -8.68
C THR A 262 -25.24 2.60 -8.88
N PRO A 263 -26.47 3.16 -8.86
CA PRO A 263 -27.67 2.39 -9.15
C PRO A 263 -27.61 1.77 -10.55
N VAL A 264 -28.12 0.54 -10.68
CA VAL A 264 -28.07 -0.23 -11.94
C VAL A 264 -28.71 0.53 -13.11
N ASP A 265 -29.81 1.26 -12.86
CA ASP A 265 -30.50 2.08 -13.87
C ASP A 265 -29.72 3.34 -14.32
N LYS A 266 -28.60 3.65 -13.64
CA LYS A 266 -27.73 4.80 -13.93
C LYS A 266 -26.36 4.40 -14.48
N LEU A 267 -26.07 3.09 -14.58
CA LEU A 267 -24.83 2.62 -15.17
C LEU A 267 -24.79 2.94 -16.68
N PRO A 268 -23.62 3.25 -17.25
CA PRO A 268 -22.30 3.46 -16.62
C PRO A 268 -21.98 4.95 -16.36
N GLN A 269 -22.96 5.79 -16.05
CA GLN A 269 -22.77 7.26 -15.98
C GLN A 269 -22.07 7.74 -14.69
N HIS A 270 -22.20 6.97 -13.61
CA HIS A 270 -21.59 7.25 -12.30
C HIS A 270 -21.75 8.69 -11.78
N ILE A 271 -22.93 9.28 -11.98
CA ILE A 271 -23.20 10.66 -11.57
C ILE A 271 -22.88 10.86 -10.08
N ALA A 272 -22.10 11.91 -9.78
CA ALA A 272 -21.71 12.32 -8.43
C ALA A 272 -21.03 11.23 -7.59
N HIS A 273 -20.30 10.30 -8.23
CA HIS A 273 -19.56 9.26 -7.51
C HIS A 273 -18.48 9.86 -6.59
N GLU A 274 -17.90 11.01 -6.94
CA GLU A 274 -16.91 11.73 -6.15
C GLU A 274 -17.44 12.04 -4.74
N HIS A 275 -18.69 12.52 -4.66
CA HIS A 275 -19.34 12.84 -3.39
C HIS A 275 -19.80 11.59 -2.63
N ARG A 276 -20.34 10.59 -3.35
CA ARG A 276 -20.79 9.32 -2.75
C ARG A 276 -19.62 8.52 -2.16
N GLY A 277 -18.45 8.59 -2.80
CA GLY A 277 -17.23 7.92 -2.38
C GLY A 277 -16.64 8.44 -1.08
N LEU A 278 -16.87 9.71 -0.71
CA LEU A 278 -16.22 10.31 0.48
C LEU A 278 -16.53 9.57 1.78
N LYS A 279 -17.75 9.03 1.94
CA LYS A 279 -18.09 8.23 3.12
C LYS A 279 -17.36 6.89 3.15
N LEU A 280 -17.20 6.27 1.99
CA LEU A 280 -16.47 5.00 1.84
C LEU A 280 -14.98 5.20 2.10
N ILE A 281 -14.38 6.25 1.53
CA ILE A 281 -12.96 6.60 1.76
C ILE A 281 -12.70 6.82 3.25
N LYS A 282 -13.59 7.55 3.96
CA LYS A 282 -13.47 7.72 5.43
C LYS A 282 -13.55 6.40 6.17
N ALA A 283 -14.52 5.54 5.83
CA ALA A 283 -14.70 4.25 6.48
C ALA A 283 -13.46 3.34 6.34
N VAL A 284 -12.89 3.24 5.14
CA VAL A 284 -11.65 2.46 4.91
C VAL A 284 -10.47 3.05 5.69
N ASN A 285 -10.32 4.38 5.67
CA ASN A 285 -9.26 5.08 6.41
C ASN A 285 -9.34 4.84 7.94
N GLU A 286 -10.54 4.91 8.49
CA GLU A 286 -10.82 4.66 9.92
C GLU A 286 -10.57 3.19 10.28
N ARG A 287 -11.02 2.25 9.43
CA ARG A 287 -10.85 0.79 9.63
C ARG A 287 -9.38 0.41 9.81
N PHE A 288 -8.49 0.98 9.01
CA PHE A 288 -7.05 0.65 9.06
C PHE A 288 -6.21 1.65 9.85
N LYS A 289 -6.82 2.68 10.47
CA LYS A 289 -6.11 3.76 11.17
C LYS A 289 -4.96 4.34 10.32
N VAL A 290 -5.27 4.61 9.06
CA VAL A 290 -4.31 5.08 8.05
C VAL A 290 -3.61 6.38 8.52
N PRO A 291 -2.33 6.62 8.21
CA PRO A 291 -1.66 7.89 8.49
C PRO A 291 -2.39 9.09 7.89
N ARG A 292 -2.39 10.20 8.64
CA ARG A 292 -3.22 11.38 8.35
C ARG A 292 -2.97 11.99 6.97
N ASP A 293 -1.73 12.00 6.52
CA ASP A 293 -1.34 12.48 5.18
C ASP A 293 -2.01 11.68 4.06
N CYS A 294 -1.99 10.34 4.16
CA CYS A 294 -2.65 9.44 3.22
C CYS A 294 -4.18 9.62 3.26
N GLN A 295 -4.76 9.75 4.46
CA GLN A 295 -6.20 9.99 4.60
C GLN A 295 -6.65 11.30 3.92
N GLU A 296 -5.94 12.39 4.22
CA GLU A 296 -6.27 13.72 3.71
C GLU A 296 -6.14 13.77 2.18
N LEU A 297 -5.08 13.17 1.61
CA LEU A 297 -4.92 13.12 0.16
C LEU A 297 -5.99 12.24 -0.50
N ALA A 298 -6.29 11.05 0.04
CA ALA A 298 -7.32 10.17 -0.52
C ALA A 298 -8.70 10.84 -0.59
N LEU A 299 -9.08 11.60 0.45
CA LEU A 299 -10.34 12.35 0.44
C LEU A 299 -10.35 13.46 -0.61
N LEU A 300 -9.25 14.20 -0.74
CA LEU A 300 -9.13 15.26 -1.72
C LEU A 300 -9.13 14.74 -3.16
N VAL A 301 -8.41 13.64 -3.42
CA VAL A 301 -8.40 12.97 -4.74
C VAL A 301 -9.79 12.41 -5.04
N GLY A 302 -10.41 11.67 -4.13
CA GLY A 302 -11.77 11.16 -4.32
C GLY A 302 -12.79 12.27 -4.63
N GLN A 303 -12.66 13.43 -3.99
CA GLN A 303 -13.54 14.58 -4.23
C GLN A 303 -13.28 15.30 -5.56
N TYR A 304 -12.01 15.43 -5.96
CA TYR A 304 -11.61 16.38 -7.00
C TYR A 304 -10.93 15.78 -8.23
N HIS A 305 -10.72 14.45 -8.33
CA HIS A 305 -10.02 13.85 -9.47
C HIS A 305 -10.69 14.17 -10.82
N THR A 306 -12.02 14.22 -10.88
CA THR A 306 -12.75 14.66 -12.10
C THR A 306 -12.54 16.13 -12.44
N HIS A 307 -12.32 16.99 -11.44
CA HIS A 307 -11.88 18.38 -11.66
C HIS A 307 -10.45 18.41 -12.23
N GLY A 308 -9.59 17.50 -11.79
CA GLY A 308 -8.26 17.28 -12.36
C GLY A 308 -8.33 16.96 -13.85
N HIS A 309 -9.12 15.95 -14.22
CA HIS A 309 -9.32 15.55 -15.62
C HIS A 309 -9.90 16.65 -16.51
N ARG A 310 -10.75 17.50 -15.93
CA ARG A 310 -11.44 18.60 -16.61
C ARG A 310 -10.81 19.97 -16.36
N ALA A 311 -9.56 20.02 -15.87
CA ALA A 311 -8.93 21.26 -15.40
C ALA A 311 -9.00 22.43 -16.39
N LEU A 312 -8.80 22.14 -17.68
CA LEU A 312 -8.82 23.10 -18.77
C LEU A 312 -10.21 23.75 -18.95
N GLU A 313 -11.29 23.02 -18.64
CA GLU A 313 -12.68 23.45 -18.74
C GLU A 313 -13.18 24.24 -17.53
N LEU A 314 -12.48 24.18 -16.39
CA LEU A 314 -12.95 24.78 -15.14
C LEU A 314 -13.04 26.30 -15.22
N LYS A 315 -14.05 26.90 -14.57
CA LYS A 315 -14.08 28.35 -14.36
C LYS A 315 -12.91 28.77 -13.46
N ALA A 316 -12.40 30.00 -13.64
CA ALA A 316 -11.31 30.52 -12.79
C ALA A 316 -11.68 30.53 -11.30
N SER A 317 -12.96 30.72 -10.96
CA SER A 317 -13.45 30.63 -9.58
C SER A 317 -13.37 29.20 -9.03
N THR A 318 -13.79 28.20 -9.81
CA THR A 318 -13.69 26.78 -9.45
C THR A 318 -12.24 26.34 -9.30
N LEU A 319 -11.35 26.82 -10.17
CA LEU A 319 -9.91 26.58 -10.06
C LEU A 319 -9.33 27.20 -8.78
N LEU A 320 -9.78 28.40 -8.41
CA LEU A 320 -9.38 29.01 -7.14
C LEU A 320 -9.85 28.20 -5.92
N GLU A 321 -11.10 27.74 -5.92
CA GLU A 321 -11.67 26.90 -4.86
C GLU A 321 -10.94 25.55 -4.72
N LEU A 322 -10.57 24.94 -5.85
CA LEU A 322 -9.72 23.75 -5.89
C LEU A 322 -8.37 24.04 -5.20
N LEU A 323 -7.64 25.06 -5.66
CA LEU A 323 -6.34 25.44 -5.08
C LEU A 323 -6.44 25.79 -3.58
N GLN A 324 -7.54 26.39 -3.14
CA GLN A 324 -7.80 26.66 -1.72
C GLN A 324 -8.03 25.37 -0.93
N SER A 325 -8.78 24.41 -1.47
CA SER A 325 -9.07 23.12 -0.83
C SER A 325 -7.79 22.29 -0.60
N PHE A 326 -6.80 22.43 -1.50
CA PHE A 326 -5.49 21.81 -1.36
C PHE A 326 -4.49 22.61 -0.53
N ASP A 327 -4.87 23.80 -0.05
CA ASP A 327 -4.02 24.68 0.76
C ASP A 327 -2.66 24.98 0.08
N VAL A 328 -2.66 25.21 -1.24
CA VAL A 328 -1.44 25.33 -2.06
C VAL A 328 -0.47 26.43 -1.59
N TYR A 329 -0.96 27.39 -0.81
CA TYR A 329 -0.17 28.48 -0.27
C TYR A 329 0.74 28.05 0.90
N ARG A 330 0.35 27.00 1.64
CA ARG A 330 1.10 26.47 2.79
C ARG A 330 1.63 25.07 2.55
N ARG A 331 0.92 24.24 1.78
CA ARG A 331 1.23 22.83 1.52
C ARG A 331 1.21 22.51 0.01
N PRO A 332 2.05 23.16 -0.82
CA PRO A 332 2.03 22.97 -2.26
C PRO A 332 2.31 21.51 -2.69
N GLN A 333 3.08 20.75 -1.91
CA GLN A 333 3.42 19.35 -2.22
C GLN A 333 2.18 18.46 -2.33
N ARG A 334 1.15 18.70 -1.52
CA ARG A 334 -0.11 17.94 -1.55
C ARG A 334 -0.84 18.08 -2.88
N PHE A 335 -0.74 19.25 -3.49
CA PHE A 335 -1.34 19.50 -4.80
C PHE A 335 -0.56 18.82 -5.92
N GLU A 336 0.77 18.76 -5.81
CA GLU A 336 1.59 17.95 -6.73
C GLU A 336 1.24 16.46 -6.64
N GLU A 337 1.04 15.93 -5.43
CA GLU A 337 0.59 14.54 -5.23
C GLU A 337 -0.81 14.31 -5.83
N PHE A 338 -1.73 15.27 -5.71
CA PHE A 338 -3.04 15.19 -6.37
C PHE A 338 -2.93 15.18 -7.89
N VAL A 339 -2.10 16.04 -8.47
CA VAL A 339 -1.85 16.07 -9.92
C VAL A 339 -1.27 14.74 -10.37
N ALA A 340 -0.32 14.18 -9.62
CA ALA A 340 0.26 12.87 -9.89
C ALA A 340 -0.80 11.76 -9.84
N ALA A 341 -1.67 11.73 -8.82
CA ALA A 341 -2.74 10.74 -8.72
C ALA A 341 -3.69 10.80 -9.93
N CYS A 342 -4.07 12.01 -10.38
CA CYS A 342 -4.92 12.19 -11.55
C CYS A 342 -4.22 11.74 -12.85
N GLU A 343 -2.92 11.97 -12.96
CA GLU A 343 -2.13 11.50 -14.09
C GLU A 343 -2.03 9.96 -14.12
N MET A 344 -1.88 9.31 -12.96
CA MET A 344 -1.88 7.84 -12.89
C MET A 344 -3.25 7.27 -13.25
N ASP A 345 -4.34 7.92 -12.83
CA ASP A 345 -5.71 7.55 -13.23
C ASP A 345 -5.89 7.67 -14.76
N ALA A 346 -5.40 8.76 -15.36
CA ALA A 346 -5.47 8.94 -16.81
C ALA A 346 -4.65 7.91 -17.59
N ARG A 347 -3.48 7.51 -17.08
CA ARG A 347 -2.60 6.49 -17.68
C ARG A 347 -3.02 5.06 -17.35
N GLY A 348 -3.88 4.85 -16.35
CA GLY A 348 -4.37 3.52 -15.96
C GLY A 348 -5.42 2.94 -16.90
N ARG A 349 -5.86 3.71 -17.90
CA ARG A 349 -6.85 3.26 -18.90
C ARG A 349 -6.17 2.42 -19.97
N GLU A 350 -6.79 1.32 -20.34
CA GLU A 350 -6.22 0.38 -21.30
C GLU A 350 -5.90 1.08 -22.65
N GLY A 351 -4.66 0.92 -23.13
CA GLY A 351 -4.17 1.54 -24.35
C GLY A 351 -3.79 3.02 -24.23
N PHE A 352 -3.87 3.61 -23.04
CA PHE A 352 -3.52 5.01 -22.77
C PHE A 352 -2.37 5.15 -21.76
N GLU A 353 -1.58 4.10 -21.55
CA GLU A 353 -0.50 4.01 -20.55
C GLU A 353 0.57 5.10 -20.76
N GLN A 354 0.76 5.53 -22.00
CA GLN A 354 1.74 6.56 -22.40
C GLN A 354 1.08 7.89 -22.80
N ARG A 355 -0.20 8.07 -22.49
CA ARG A 355 -0.94 9.27 -22.87
C ARG A 355 -0.37 10.51 -22.18
N SER A 356 -0.21 11.59 -22.95
CA SER A 356 0.08 12.92 -22.39
C SER A 356 -1.06 13.42 -21.50
N TYR A 357 -0.72 14.01 -20.35
CA TYR A 357 -1.70 14.58 -19.43
C TYR A 357 -1.50 16.10 -19.26
N PRO A 358 -1.86 16.93 -20.27
CA PRO A 358 -1.61 18.38 -20.27
C PRO A 358 -2.30 19.12 -19.12
N GLN A 359 -3.33 18.52 -18.51
CA GLN A 359 -3.98 19.01 -17.30
C GLN A 359 -2.99 19.18 -16.16
N ALA A 360 -1.96 18.34 -16.05
CA ALA A 360 -0.95 18.46 -15.02
C ALA A 360 -0.20 19.80 -15.11
N ASP A 361 0.35 20.12 -16.28
CA ASP A 361 1.10 21.36 -16.48
C ASP A 361 0.22 22.60 -16.33
N TYR A 362 -1.03 22.51 -16.80
CA TYR A 362 -2.02 23.56 -16.60
C TYR A 362 -2.34 23.80 -15.11
N LEU A 363 -2.54 22.73 -14.33
CA LEU A 363 -2.82 22.85 -12.89
C LEU A 363 -1.61 23.40 -12.12
N ARG A 364 -0.40 22.92 -12.44
CA ARG A 364 0.86 23.44 -11.85
C ARG A 364 1.06 24.91 -12.16
N GLY A 365 0.84 25.32 -13.41
CA GLY A 365 0.90 26.72 -13.82
C GLY A 365 -0.12 27.59 -13.09
N ALA A 366 -1.37 27.13 -12.98
CA ALA A 366 -2.40 27.82 -12.21
C ALA A 366 -2.05 27.97 -10.73
N ALA A 367 -1.54 26.91 -10.10
CA ALA A 367 -1.09 26.94 -8.71
C ALA A 367 0.06 27.94 -8.51
N LYS A 368 1.03 27.95 -9.42
CA LYS A 368 2.15 28.90 -9.41
C LYS A 368 1.66 30.34 -9.47
N VAL A 369 0.84 30.68 -10.47
CA VAL A 369 0.31 32.04 -10.65
C VAL A 369 -0.50 32.51 -9.44
N ALA A 370 -1.32 31.64 -8.84
CA ALA A 370 -2.09 31.99 -7.65
C ALA A 370 -1.19 32.21 -6.40
N ARG A 371 -0.09 31.46 -6.27
CA ARG A 371 0.85 31.58 -5.15
C ARG A 371 1.74 32.82 -5.26
N GLU A 372 2.07 33.24 -6.47
CA GLU A 372 2.94 34.39 -6.74
C GLU A 372 2.23 35.76 -6.60
N VAL A 373 0.93 35.78 -6.31
CA VAL A 373 0.20 37.03 -6.04
C VAL A 373 0.81 37.76 -4.84
N PRO A 374 1.33 38.99 -5.02
CA PRO A 374 2.08 39.68 -3.98
C PRO A 374 1.15 40.22 -2.90
N VAL A 375 1.56 40.03 -1.64
CA VAL A 375 0.80 40.52 -0.46
C VAL A 375 1.12 41.99 -0.16
N ALA A 376 2.36 42.43 -0.41
CA ALA A 376 2.84 43.77 -0.06
C ALA A 376 1.97 44.93 -0.61
N PRO A 377 1.55 44.93 -1.90
CA PRO A 377 0.70 46.00 -2.43
C PRO A 377 -0.68 46.10 -1.77
N LEU A 378 -1.17 45.01 -1.16
CA LEU A 378 -2.45 45.00 -0.45
C LEU A 378 -2.29 45.55 0.98
N LEU A 379 -1.17 45.25 1.64
CA LEU A 379 -0.84 45.83 2.94
C LEU A 379 -0.63 47.35 2.82
N GLU A 380 0.03 47.82 1.77
CA GLU A 380 0.21 49.25 1.48
C GLU A 380 -1.12 49.98 1.24
N LYS A 381 -2.12 49.29 0.68
CA LYS A 381 -3.50 49.77 0.54
C LYS A 381 -4.30 49.75 1.85
N GLY A 382 -3.69 49.32 2.95
CA GLY A 382 -4.28 49.32 4.29
C GLY A 382 -5.10 48.08 4.64
N PHE A 383 -5.19 47.07 3.77
CA PHE A 383 -5.94 45.84 4.08
C PHE A 383 -5.30 45.05 5.23
N LYS A 384 -6.11 44.59 6.20
CA LYS A 384 -5.65 43.80 7.36
C LYS A 384 -6.64 42.68 7.69
N GLY A 385 -6.17 41.65 8.39
CA GLY A 385 -7.03 40.58 8.91
C GLY A 385 -7.90 39.91 7.83
N PRO A 386 -9.21 39.69 8.08
CA PRO A 386 -10.12 39.10 7.10
C PRO A 386 -10.21 39.85 5.77
N GLU A 387 -10.11 41.19 5.80
CA GLU A 387 -10.19 42.02 4.59
C GLU A 387 -9.00 41.79 3.65
N LEU A 388 -7.81 41.52 4.22
CA LEU A 388 -6.63 41.13 3.45
C LEU A 388 -6.84 39.76 2.77
N GLY A 389 -7.48 38.82 3.46
CA GLY A 389 -7.84 37.52 2.91
C GLY A 389 -8.75 37.63 1.68
N GLU A 390 -9.80 38.45 1.77
CA GLU A 390 -10.71 38.71 0.66
C GLU A 390 -10.04 39.49 -0.49
N ALA A 391 -9.17 40.45 -0.18
CA ALA A 391 -8.38 41.16 -1.19
C ALA A 391 -7.45 40.20 -1.94
N LEU A 392 -6.73 39.33 -1.22
CA LEU A 392 -5.89 38.29 -1.83
C LEU A 392 -6.70 37.33 -2.69
N LYS A 393 -7.89 36.93 -2.24
CA LYS A 393 -8.79 36.06 -3.01
C LYS A 393 -9.18 36.71 -4.35
N ARG A 394 -9.51 38.02 -4.34
CA ARG A 394 -9.83 38.78 -5.56
C ARG A 394 -8.65 38.87 -6.53
N GLU A 395 -7.47 39.20 -6.04
CA GLU A 395 -6.27 39.30 -6.90
C GLU A 395 -5.86 37.94 -7.47
N ARG A 396 -5.95 36.87 -6.68
CA ARG A 396 -5.73 35.49 -7.17
C ARG A 396 -6.73 35.08 -8.23
N LEU A 397 -8.01 35.42 -8.04
CA LEU A 397 -9.02 35.18 -9.07
C LEU A 397 -8.71 35.92 -10.37
N LYS A 398 -8.24 37.17 -10.28
CA LYS A 398 -7.82 37.97 -11.44
C LYS A 398 -6.62 37.34 -12.14
N ALA A 399 -5.60 36.92 -11.39
CA ALA A 399 -4.42 36.26 -11.93
C ALA A 399 -4.76 34.94 -12.64
N LEU A 400 -5.66 34.13 -12.07
CA LEU A 400 -6.14 32.89 -12.69
C LEU A 400 -6.97 33.13 -13.95
N LYS A 401 -7.78 34.21 -14.00
CA LYS A 401 -8.48 34.60 -15.25
C LYS A 401 -7.49 34.93 -16.36
N ALA A 402 -6.48 35.75 -16.07
CA ALA A 402 -5.43 36.10 -17.02
C ALA A 402 -4.64 34.86 -17.47
N TYR A 403 -4.27 33.97 -16.54
CA TYR A 403 -3.62 32.71 -16.88
C TYR A 403 -4.46 31.86 -17.84
N LYS A 404 -5.76 31.70 -17.56
CA LYS A 404 -6.67 30.96 -18.45
C LYS A 404 -6.77 31.55 -19.85
N GLU A 405 -6.78 32.87 -19.98
CA GLU A 405 -6.81 33.55 -21.28
C GLU A 405 -5.55 33.28 -22.09
N GLN A 406 -4.38 33.23 -21.44
CA GLN A 406 -3.10 32.91 -22.08
C GLN A 406 -2.98 31.45 -22.53
N GLN A 407 -3.74 30.54 -21.91
CA GLN A 407 -3.71 29.10 -22.23
C GLN A 407 -4.74 28.70 -23.30
N LYS A 408 -5.56 29.62 -23.82
CA LYS A 408 -6.43 29.32 -24.95
C LYS A 408 -5.57 29.18 -26.22
N PRO A 409 -5.71 28.08 -27.00
CA PRO A 409 -5.06 28.01 -28.29
C PRO A 409 -5.51 29.20 -29.16
N LEU A 410 -4.53 29.82 -29.85
CA LEU A 410 -4.72 30.96 -30.75
C LEU A 410 -5.68 30.65 -31.91
#